data_AF-A0A345LYI7-F1
#
_entry.id   AF-A0A345LYI7-F1
#
_cell.length_a   1.000
_cell.length_b   1.000
_cell.length_c   1.000
_cell.angle_alpha   90.00
_cell.angle_beta   90.00
_cell.angle_gamma   90.00
#
_symmetry.space_group_name_H-M   'P 1'
#
loop_
_entity.id
_entity.type
_entity.pdbx_description
1 polymer ?
#
loop_
_entity_poly.entity_id
_entity_poly.type
_entity_poly.pdbx_seq_one_letter_code
_entity_poly.pdbx_strand_id
1 'polypeptide(L)'
;MKIDKTISWPIVILWGSLFLIPLFNNLPLNFNIDLTTKIIEHFQSITLIFCAFFTWFYMKPLQQKNQGMKLFWLWATIWWVTLFGRGTNWGREFFPNLDHTYFRIISIVLIGGLVLMLCASSLRKSIVFHLKNTAIPIWSLLLTLCAFLISDSVEHHRFLSSIFLHHSELQSLIEELYEIPLIIGLFISSLYFMKKDKSL
;
A
#
# COMPACT_ATOMS: atom_id res chain seq x y z
N MET A 1 -8.04 12.24 -19.83
CA MET A 1 -7.09 11.50 -18.98
C MET A 1 -6.15 10.73 -19.88
N LYS A 2 -4.83 10.88 -19.74
CA LYS A 2 -3.88 10.09 -20.53
C LYS A 2 -3.72 8.73 -19.85
N ILE A 3 -3.75 7.64 -20.61
CA ILE A 3 -3.60 6.28 -20.08
C ILE A 3 -2.28 5.73 -20.61
N ASP A 4 -1.40 5.31 -19.71
CA ASP A 4 -0.21 4.57 -20.08
C ASP A 4 -0.53 3.08 -20.04
N LYS A 5 -0.51 2.43 -21.21
CA LYS A 5 -0.77 1.00 -21.38
C LYS A 5 0.51 0.17 -21.38
N THR A 6 1.68 0.78 -21.18
CA THR A 6 2.93 0.03 -21.12
C THR A 6 2.94 -0.86 -19.89
N ILE A 7 3.31 -2.13 -20.10
CA ILE A 7 3.44 -3.11 -19.03
C ILE A 7 4.93 -3.37 -18.81
N SER A 8 5.37 -3.21 -17.57
CA SER A 8 6.76 -3.50 -17.20
C SER A 8 6.88 -4.95 -16.73
N TRP A 9 8.06 -5.55 -16.91
CA TRP A 9 8.32 -6.91 -16.43
C TRP A 9 7.98 -7.14 -14.95
N PRO A 10 8.27 -6.22 -14.01
CA PRO A 10 7.84 -6.36 -12.62
C PRO A 10 6.31 -6.48 -12.47
N ILE A 11 5.54 -5.70 -13.24
CA ILE A 11 4.06 -5.76 -13.21
C ILE A 11 3.57 -7.12 -13.72
N VAL A 12 4.19 -7.66 -14.78
CA VAL A 12 3.85 -9.00 -15.29
C VAL A 12 4.08 -10.08 -14.22
N ILE A 13 5.21 -10.03 -13.52
CA ILE A 13 5.54 -10.97 -12.44
C ILE A 13 4.50 -10.90 -11.32
N LEU A 14 4.11 -9.69 -10.91
CA LEU A 14 3.11 -9.50 -9.85
C LEU A 14 1.70 -9.94 -10.27
N TRP A 15 1.33 -9.75 -11.54
CA TRP A 15 0.10 -10.34 -12.07
C TRP A 15 0.16 -11.86 -12.01
N GLY A 16 1.28 -12.46 -12.39
CA GLY A 16 1.51 -13.89 -12.26
C GLY A 16 1.37 -14.37 -10.81
N SER A 17 1.90 -13.63 -9.84
CA SER A 17 1.82 -14.02 -8.43
C SER A 17 0.38 -14.06 -7.91
N LEU A 18 -0.53 -13.19 -8.37
CA LEU A 18 -1.95 -13.24 -7.97
C LEU A 18 -2.62 -14.59 -8.29
N PHE A 19 -2.20 -15.25 -9.37
CA PHE A 19 -2.69 -16.58 -9.75
C PHE A 19 -1.97 -17.73 -9.05
N LEU A 20 -0.78 -17.49 -8.51
CA LEU A 20 0.00 -18.49 -7.78
C LEU A 20 -0.36 -18.54 -6.29
N ILE A 21 -0.79 -17.43 -5.69
CA ILE A 21 -1.17 -17.37 -4.27
C ILE A 21 -2.23 -18.42 -3.87
N PRO A 22 -3.29 -18.70 -4.66
CA PRO A 22 -4.26 -19.73 -4.32
C PRO A 22 -3.67 -21.13 -4.14
N LEU A 23 -2.51 -21.43 -4.74
CA LEU A 23 -1.82 -22.72 -4.58
C LEU A 23 -1.36 -22.95 -3.13
N PHE A 24 -1.19 -21.89 -2.35
CA PHE A 24 -0.84 -21.98 -0.93
C PHE A 24 -1.98 -22.56 -0.08
N ASN A 25 -3.22 -22.63 -0.60
CA ASN A 25 -4.30 -23.37 0.06
C ASN A 25 -4.00 -24.88 0.22
N ASN A 26 -3.05 -25.42 -0.54
CA ASN A 26 -2.66 -26.83 -0.48
C ASN A 26 -1.52 -27.10 0.52
N LEU A 27 -1.09 -26.09 1.28
CA LEU A 27 -0.07 -26.28 2.30
C LEU A 27 -0.59 -27.23 3.40
N PRO A 28 0.24 -28.19 3.86
CA PRO A 28 -0.15 -29.08 4.94
C PRO A 28 -0.35 -28.26 6.22
N LEU A 29 -1.45 -28.53 6.96
CA LEU A 29 -1.81 -27.83 8.19
C LEU A 29 -0.78 -28.00 9.33
N ASN A 30 0.13 -28.98 9.22
CA ASN A 30 1.25 -29.15 10.14
C ASN A 30 2.36 -28.10 9.93
N PHE A 31 2.24 -27.24 8.92
CA PHE A 31 3.14 -26.13 8.69
C PHE A 31 2.91 -25.03 9.73
N ASN A 32 3.98 -24.34 10.15
CA ASN A 32 3.86 -23.25 11.12
C ASN A 32 3.34 -21.98 10.43
N ILE A 33 2.02 -21.95 10.22
CA ILE A 33 1.29 -20.89 9.52
C ILE A 33 1.42 -19.56 10.27
N ASP A 34 1.29 -19.55 11.60
CA ASP A 34 1.42 -18.34 12.42
C ASP A 34 2.80 -17.68 12.28
N LEU A 35 3.88 -18.47 12.38
CA LEU A 35 5.23 -17.94 12.21
C LEU A 35 5.44 -17.39 10.79
N THR A 36 4.94 -18.08 9.78
CA THR A 36 5.10 -17.66 8.38
C THR A 36 4.34 -16.38 8.09
N THR A 37 3.11 -16.26 8.60
CA THR A 37 2.27 -15.06 8.48
C THR A 37 2.98 -13.87 9.11
N LYS A 38 3.49 -14.00 10.34
CA LYS A 38 4.27 -12.95 11.02
C LYS A 38 5.53 -12.52 10.27
N ILE A 39 6.24 -13.45 9.65
CA ILE A 39 7.42 -13.12 8.82
C ILE A 39 7.00 -12.26 7.63
N ILE A 40 5.86 -12.58 7.01
CA ILE A 40 5.32 -11.80 5.88
C ILE A 40 4.89 -10.41 6.35
N GLU A 41 4.15 -10.28 7.45
CA GLU A 41 3.73 -9.01 8.05
C GLU A 41 4.94 -8.09 8.36
N HIS A 42 6.00 -8.66 8.93
CA HIS A 42 7.24 -7.92 9.19
C HIS A 42 7.93 -7.47 7.90
N PHE A 43 7.98 -8.33 6.89
CA PHE A 43 8.54 -7.99 5.58
C PHE A 43 7.76 -6.86 4.90
N GLN A 44 6.43 -6.90 4.92
CA GLN A 44 5.57 -5.84 4.41
C GLN A 44 5.77 -4.53 5.18
N SER A 45 5.85 -4.58 6.51
CA SER A 45 6.10 -3.42 7.36
C SER A 45 7.43 -2.74 7.03
N ILE A 46 8.49 -3.52 6.85
CA ILE A 46 9.81 -3.04 6.39
C ILE A 46 9.69 -2.43 4.99
N THR A 47 8.90 -3.03 4.11
CA THR A 47 8.68 -2.53 2.75
C THR A 47 7.93 -1.18 2.76
N LEU A 48 6.90 -1.03 3.60
CA LEU A 48 6.12 0.21 3.72
C LEU A 48 6.96 1.36 4.27
N ILE A 49 7.77 1.11 5.31
CA ILE A 49 8.66 2.14 5.85
C ILE A 49 9.76 2.51 4.84
N PHE A 50 10.28 1.52 4.10
CA PHE A 50 11.17 1.78 2.96
C PHE A 50 10.50 2.68 1.92
N CYS A 51 9.24 2.41 1.54
CA CYS A 51 8.50 3.24 0.59
C CYS A 51 8.33 4.69 1.09
N ALA A 52 8.08 4.89 2.39
CA ALA A 52 7.99 6.22 3.00
C ALA A 52 9.32 6.98 2.88
N PHE A 53 10.43 6.35 3.30
CA PHE A 53 11.77 6.94 3.20
C PHE A 53 12.18 7.19 1.76
N PHE A 54 11.96 6.22 0.87
CA PHE A 54 12.25 6.35 -0.55
C PHE A 54 11.51 7.55 -1.14
N THR A 55 10.20 7.66 -0.89
CA THR A 55 9.38 8.79 -1.37
C THR A 55 9.93 10.12 -0.88
N TRP A 56 10.25 10.22 0.42
CA TRP A 56 10.79 11.42 1.03
C TRP A 56 12.14 11.83 0.42
N PHE A 57 13.10 10.92 0.35
CA PHE A 57 14.45 11.22 -0.13
C PHE A 57 14.51 11.38 -1.64
N TYR A 58 13.69 10.63 -2.38
CA TYR A 58 13.63 10.74 -3.83
C TYR A 58 13.02 12.09 -4.22
N MET A 59 11.85 12.46 -3.67
CA MET A 59 11.15 13.70 -4.07
C MET A 59 11.59 14.94 -3.32
N LYS A 60 12.25 14.80 -2.16
CA LYS A 60 12.73 15.91 -1.31
C LYS A 60 11.66 17.00 -1.16
N PRO A 61 10.47 16.67 -0.64
CA PRO A 61 9.30 17.54 -0.72
C PRO A 61 9.54 18.94 -0.14
N LEU A 62 10.35 19.07 0.92
CA LEU A 62 10.67 20.36 1.54
C LEU A 62 11.52 21.28 0.66
N GLN A 63 12.23 20.75 -0.35
CA GLN A 63 13.05 21.51 -1.28
C GLN A 63 12.27 21.93 -2.53
N GLN A 64 11.02 21.49 -2.67
CA GLN A 64 10.18 21.82 -3.83
C GLN A 64 9.76 23.29 -3.79
N LYS A 65 10.03 24.01 -4.89
CA LYS A 65 9.65 25.44 -5.05
C LYS A 65 8.14 25.61 -5.17
N ASN A 66 7.46 24.66 -5.81
CA ASN A 66 6.02 24.69 -5.98
C ASN A 66 5.32 24.14 -4.72
N GLN A 67 4.56 25.00 -4.04
CA GLN A 67 3.81 24.64 -2.83
C GLN A 67 2.84 23.46 -3.05
N GLY A 68 2.25 23.34 -4.24
CA GLY A 68 1.37 22.21 -4.58
C GLY A 68 2.13 20.89 -4.62
N MET A 69 3.29 20.84 -5.28
CA MET A 69 4.13 19.64 -5.36
C MET A 69 4.73 19.28 -4.00
N LYS A 70 5.14 20.28 -3.21
CA LYS A 70 5.58 20.08 -1.82
C LYS A 70 4.50 19.35 -1.02
N LEU A 71 3.28 19.89 -1.00
CA LEU A 71 2.18 19.28 -0.23
C LEU A 71 1.78 17.92 -0.78
N PHE A 72 1.80 17.72 -2.09
CA PHE A 72 1.48 16.43 -2.71
C PHE A 72 2.43 15.33 -2.27
N TRP A 73 3.74 15.57 -2.34
CA TRP A 73 4.73 14.57 -1.94
C TRP A 73 4.85 14.39 -0.43
N LEU A 74 4.59 15.43 0.37
CA LEU A 74 4.39 15.27 1.82
C LEU A 74 3.19 14.37 2.12
N TRP A 75 2.07 14.61 1.46
CA TRP A 75 0.84 13.85 1.63
C TRP A 75 1.05 12.37 1.23
N ALA A 76 1.75 12.12 0.12
CA ALA A 76 2.14 10.76 -0.29
C ALA A 76 3.06 10.07 0.73
N THR A 77 4.04 10.79 1.32
CA THR A 77 4.87 10.22 2.40
C THR A 77 4.03 9.86 3.62
N ILE A 78 3.09 10.72 4.03
CA ILE A 78 2.22 10.45 5.18
C ILE A 78 1.31 9.25 4.89
N TRP A 79 0.85 9.05 3.65
CA TRP A 79 0.12 7.83 3.27
C TRP A 79 0.93 6.56 3.54
N TRP A 80 2.20 6.51 3.14
CA TRP A 80 3.06 5.36 3.43
C TRP A 80 3.23 5.11 4.92
N VAL A 81 3.45 6.16 5.71
CA VAL A 81 3.55 6.07 7.17
C VAL A 81 2.23 5.60 7.79
N THR A 82 1.09 6.02 7.23
CA THR A 82 -0.24 5.62 7.70
C THR A 82 -0.51 4.14 7.39
N LEU A 83 -0.14 3.66 6.21
CA LEU A 83 -0.25 2.24 5.84
C LEU A 83 0.65 1.37 6.72
N PHE A 84 1.90 1.80 6.95
CA PHE A 84 2.80 1.15 7.91
C PHE A 84 2.20 1.11 9.32
N GLY A 85 1.64 2.24 9.76
CA GLY A 85 0.93 2.33 11.03
C GLY A 85 -0.24 1.34 11.11
N ARG A 86 -1.10 1.27 10.09
CA ARG A 86 -2.21 0.28 10.05
C ARG A 86 -1.68 -1.14 10.14
N GLY A 87 -0.68 -1.50 9.34
CA GLY A 87 -0.13 -2.87 9.29
C GLY A 87 0.55 -3.33 10.59
N THR A 88 0.98 -2.39 11.44
CA THR A 88 1.60 -2.70 12.76
C THR A 88 0.69 -2.38 13.94
N ASN A 89 -0.61 -2.20 13.68
CA ASN A 89 -1.60 -1.77 14.67
C ASN A 89 -1.14 -0.53 15.47
N TRP A 90 -0.59 0.43 14.75
CA TRP A 90 0.00 1.70 15.23
C TRP A 90 1.16 1.52 16.21
N GLY A 91 1.80 0.35 16.22
CA GLY A 91 2.88 -0.03 17.13
C GLY A 91 2.43 -0.81 18.37
N ARG A 92 1.13 -1.10 18.51
CA ARG A 92 0.58 -1.80 19.68
C ARG A 92 1.18 -3.17 19.90
N GLU A 93 1.51 -3.88 18.83
CA GLU A 93 2.12 -5.21 18.90
C GLU A 93 3.50 -5.20 19.55
N PHE A 94 4.26 -4.12 19.37
CA PHE A 94 5.60 -3.97 19.94
C PHE A 94 5.57 -3.45 21.38
N PHE A 95 4.52 -2.72 21.76
CA PHE A 95 4.39 -2.08 23.07
C PHE A 95 3.05 -2.44 23.74
N PRO A 96 2.82 -3.73 24.06
CA PRO A 96 1.54 -4.20 24.59
C PRO A 96 1.20 -3.64 25.98
N ASN A 97 2.21 -3.17 26.72
CA ASN A 97 2.05 -2.63 28.07
C ASN A 97 1.61 -1.16 28.10
N LEU A 98 1.60 -0.46 26.95
CA LEU A 98 1.16 0.93 26.89
C LEU A 98 -0.37 1.02 26.75
N ASP A 99 -0.92 2.11 27.25
CA ASP A 99 -2.36 2.37 27.15
C ASP A 99 -2.80 2.54 25.69
N HIS A 100 -3.98 2.01 25.38
CA HIS A 100 -4.60 2.06 24.06
C HIS A 100 -4.80 3.50 23.56
N THR A 101 -4.90 4.46 24.48
CA THR A 101 -5.02 5.89 24.20
C THR A 101 -3.87 6.40 23.32
N TYR A 102 -2.63 5.94 23.52
CA TYR A 102 -1.48 6.39 22.73
C TYR A 102 -1.61 5.99 21.25
N PHE A 103 -1.92 4.72 20.98
CA PHE A 103 -2.08 4.20 19.62
C PHE A 103 -3.25 4.85 18.89
N ARG A 104 -4.35 5.13 19.61
CA ARG A 104 -5.49 5.88 19.07
C ARG A 104 -5.12 7.32 18.74
N ILE A 105 -4.31 7.99 19.54
CA ILE A 105 -3.83 9.35 19.23
C ILE A 105 -2.97 9.33 17.96
N ILE A 106 -2.05 8.36 17.84
CA ILE A 106 -1.20 8.20 16.64
C ILE A 106 -2.07 8.05 15.38
N SER A 107 -3.08 7.17 15.43
CA SER A 107 -3.97 6.95 14.28
C SER A 107 -4.77 8.20 13.92
N ILE A 108 -5.33 8.90 14.92
CA ILE A 108 -6.08 10.17 14.72
C ILE A 108 -5.18 11.24 14.10
N VAL A 109 -3.94 11.38 14.57
CA VAL A 109 -3.00 12.39 14.05
C VAL A 109 -2.62 12.08 12.61
N LEU A 110 -2.30 10.83 12.28
CA LEU A 110 -1.89 10.45 10.92
C LEU A 110 -3.05 10.53 9.93
N ILE A 111 -4.18 9.88 10.25
CA ILE A 111 -5.37 9.87 9.40
C ILE A 111 -5.98 11.29 9.31
N GLY A 112 -6.09 11.97 10.45
CA GLY A 112 -6.57 13.35 10.50
C GLY A 112 -5.68 14.29 9.70
N GLY A 113 -4.35 14.13 9.77
CA GLY A 113 -3.40 14.87 8.94
C GLY A 113 -3.67 14.67 7.44
N LEU A 114 -3.87 13.43 6.98
CA LEU A 114 -4.20 13.13 5.58
C LEU A 114 -5.48 13.84 5.13
N VAL A 115 -6.53 13.81 5.95
CA VAL A 115 -7.83 14.40 5.63
C VAL A 115 -7.75 15.94 5.66
N LEU A 116 -7.13 16.51 6.69
CA LEU A 116 -6.98 17.96 6.83
C LEU A 116 -6.15 18.57 5.70
N MET A 117 -5.12 17.87 5.23
CA MET A 117 -4.33 18.33 4.08
C MET A 117 -5.18 18.50 2.81
N LEU A 118 -6.26 17.75 2.63
CA LEU A 118 -7.17 17.91 1.48
C LEU A 118 -7.92 19.25 1.51
N CYS A 119 -8.06 19.91 2.66
CA CYS A 119 -8.62 21.26 2.72
C CYS A 119 -7.73 22.28 1.99
N ALA A 120 -6.42 22.04 1.92
CA ALA A 120 -5.48 22.91 1.22
C ALA A 120 -5.76 22.94 -0.29
N SER A 121 -6.12 24.11 -0.81
CA SER A 121 -6.41 24.30 -2.25
C SER A 121 -5.21 23.94 -3.13
N SER A 122 -3.99 24.19 -2.65
CA SER A 122 -2.76 23.88 -3.39
C SER A 122 -2.57 22.37 -3.59
N LEU A 123 -2.89 21.55 -2.57
CA LEU A 123 -2.86 20.10 -2.69
C LEU A 123 -3.91 19.62 -3.70
N ARG A 124 -5.17 20.06 -3.55
CA ARG A 124 -6.25 19.68 -4.47
C ARG A 124 -5.94 20.03 -5.93
N LYS A 125 -5.39 21.22 -6.17
CA LYS A 125 -4.92 21.64 -7.49
C LYS A 125 -3.81 20.73 -8.02
N SER A 126 -2.86 20.32 -7.18
CA SER A 126 -1.82 19.37 -7.55
C SER A 126 -2.39 17.98 -7.86
N ILE A 127 -3.32 17.46 -7.07
CA ILE A 127 -4.00 16.18 -7.33
C ILE A 127 -4.71 16.24 -8.70
N VAL A 128 -5.51 17.28 -8.94
CA VAL A 128 -6.21 17.46 -10.22
C VAL A 128 -5.24 17.64 -11.38
N PHE A 129 -4.12 18.33 -11.16
CA PHE A 129 -3.07 18.47 -12.17
C PHE A 129 -2.51 17.12 -12.59
N HIS A 130 -2.15 16.24 -11.64
CA HIS A 130 -1.68 14.89 -11.96
C HIS A 130 -2.76 14.09 -12.70
N LEU A 131 -3.98 14.03 -12.15
CA LEU A 131 -5.08 13.28 -12.80
C LEU A 131 -5.36 13.72 -14.25
N LYS A 132 -5.13 15.01 -14.58
CA LYS A 132 -5.35 15.53 -15.93
C LYS A 132 -4.13 15.38 -16.85
N ASN A 133 -2.93 15.60 -16.32
CA ASN A 133 -1.73 15.82 -17.14
C ASN A 133 -0.73 14.68 -17.12
N THR A 134 -0.69 13.87 -16.07
CA THR A 134 0.15 12.67 -16.04
C THR A 134 -0.62 11.48 -16.59
N ALA A 135 0.08 10.65 -17.37
CA ALA A 135 -0.52 9.41 -17.86
C ALA A 135 -0.66 8.43 -16.68
N ILE A 136 -1.80 7.77 -16.59
CA ILE A 136 -2.08 6.88 -15.47
C ILE A 136 -1.57 5.47 -15.80
N PRO A 137 -0.71 4.87 -14.95
CA PRO A 137 -0.16 3.53 -15.18
C PRO A 137 -1.24 2.49 -14.87
N ILE A 138 -2.06 2.16 -15.87
CA ILE A 138 -3.30 1.42 -15.64
C ILE A 138 -3.06 0.01 -15.15
N TRP A 139 -2.00 -0.66 -15.62
CA TRP A 139 -1.71 -2.03 -15.23
C TRP A 139 -1.26 -2.18 -13.79
N SER A 140 -0.49 -1.22 -13.25
CA SER A 140 -0.08 -1.26 -11.85
C SER A 140 -1.22 -0.88 -10.93
N LEU A 141 -2.08 0.08 -11.32
CA LEU A 141 -3.26 0.43 -10.54
C LEU A 141 -4.33 -0.67 -10.55
N LEU A 142 -4.57 -1.32 -11.69
CA LEU A 142 -5.47 -2.47 -11.76
C LEU A 142 -4.94 -3.63 -10.92
N LEU A 143 -3.65 -3.93 -10.99
CA LEU A 143 -3.01 -4.94 -10.14
C LEU A 143 -3.27 -4.63 -8.66
N THR A 144 -2.96 -3.41 -8.23
CA THR A 144 -3.19 -2.93 -6.86
C THR A 144 -4.66 -3.06 -6.45
N LEU A 145 -5.60 -2.63 -7.32
CA LEU A 145 -7.02 -2.71 -7.04
C LEU A 145 -7.49 -4.16 -6.91
N CYS A 146 -7.08 -5.04 -7.82
CA CYS A 146 -7.41 -6.46 -7.77
C CYS A 146 -6.83 -7.12 -6.51
N ALA A 147 -5.55 -6.89 -6.21
CA ALA A 147 -4.91 -7.42 -5.01
C ALA A 147 -5.63 -6.97 -3.73
N PHE A 148 -5.98 -5.68 -3.63
CA PHE A 148 -6.76 -5.13 -2.53
C PHE A 148 -8.13 -5.79 -2.40
N LEU A 149 -8.90 -5.88 -3.49
CA LEU A 149 -10.24 -6.48 -3.46
C LEU A 149 -10.19 -7.97 -3.08
N ILE A 150 -9.17 -8.70 -3.50
CA ILE A 150 -9.00 -10.10 -3.13
C ILE A 150 -8.61 -10.22 -1.67
N SER A 151 -7.62 -9.46 -1.20
CA SER A 151 -7.21 -9.41 0.21
C SER A 151 -8.39 -9.09 1.15
N ASP A 152 -9.14 -8.00 0.89
CA ASP A 152 -10.32 -7.61 1.66
C ASP A 152 -11.47 -8.65 1.57
N SER A 153 -11.59 -9.36 0.44
CA SER A 153 -12.57 -10.44 0.31
C SER A 153 -12.19 -11.67 1.16
N VAL A 154 -10.89 -11.99 1.24
CA VAL A 154 -10.36 -13.08 2.08
C VAL A 154 -10.48 -12.73 3.56
N GLU A 155 -10.13 -11.50 3.96
CA GLU A 155 -10.23 -10.98 5.34
C GLU A 155 -11.67 -11.08 5.87
N HIS A 156 -12.66 -10.68 5.06
CA HIS A 156 -14.05 -10.56 5.49
C HIS A 156 -14.98 -11.71 5.04
N HIS A 157 -14.44 -12.82 4.52
CA HIS A 157 -15.20 -13.96 3.99
C HIS A 157 -16.35 -13.56 3.04
N ARG A 158 -16.10 -12.58 2.16
CA ARG A 158 -17.12 -12.09 1.22
C ARG A 158 -17.31 -13.09 0.07
N PHE A 159 -18.26 -12.82 -0.83
CA PHE A 159 -18.65 -13.75 -1.92
C PHE A 159 -17.47 -14.32 -2.75
N LEU A 160 -16.36 -13.58 -2.90
CA LEU A 160 -15.18 -14.05 -3.63
C LEU A 160 -14.25 -14.95 -2.79
N SER A 161 -14.40 -14.98 -1.46
CA SER A 161 -13.49 -15.70 -0.56
C SER A 161 -13.45 -17.18 -0.87
N SER A 162 -14.58 -17.81 -1.23
CA SER A 162 -14.64 -19.24 -1.54
C SER A 162 -13.84 -19.65 -2.78
N ILE A 163 -13.47 -18.70 -3.65
CA ILE A 163 -12.62 -18.96 -4.82
C ILE A 163 -11.14 -18.98 -4.43
N PHE A 164 -10.76 -18.17 -3.44
CA PHE A 164 -9.37 -17.92 -3.06
C PHE A 164 -8.96 -18.56 -1.73
N LEU A 165 -9.92 -18.97 -0.91
CA LEU A 165 -9.75 -19.57 0.40
C LEU A 165 -10.53 -20.89 0.48
N HIS A 166 -9.81 -21.98 0.70
CA HIS A 166 -10.40 -23.32 0.86
C HIS A 166 -10.43 -23.77 2.33
N HIS A 167 -9.48 -23.28 3.13
CA HIS A 167 -9.35 -23.58 4.56
C HIS A 167 -9.26 -22.30 5.38
N SER A 168 -10.11 -22.16 6.40
CA SER A 168 -10.12 -20.98 7.29
C SER A 168 -8.81 -20.80 8.06
N GLU A 169 -8.09 -21.89 8.33
CA GLU A 169 -6.79 -21.86 9.02
C GLU A 169 -5.69 -21.15 8.22
N LEU A 170 -5.85 -21.04 6.90
CA LEU A 170 -4.90 -20.38 6.01
C LEU A 170 -5.29 -18.93 5.68
N GLN A 171 -6.39 -18.43 6.27
CA GLN A 171 -6.94 -17.11 5.96
C GLN A 171 -5.93 -15.99 6.10
N SER A 172 -5.34 -15.86 7.30
CA SER A 172 -4.36 -14.80 7.57
C SER A 172 -3.17 -14.90 6.61
N LEU A 173 -2.65 -16.11 6.37
CA LEU A 173 -1.54 -16.29 5.44
C LEU A 173 -1.88 -15.85 4.01
N ILE A 174 -3.05 -16.25 3.50
CA ILE A 174 -3.48 -15.92 2.13
C ILE A 174 -3.74 -14.41 2.00
N GLU A 175 -4.39 -13.81 2.99
CA GLU A 175 -4.59 -12.35 3.07
C GLU A 175 -3.27 -11.61 2.97
N GLU A 176 -2.29 -11.96 3.81
CA GLU A 176 -0.98 -11.33 3.85
C GLU A 176 -0.20 -11.53 2.54
N LEU A 177 -0.32 -12.69 1.89
CA LEU A 177 0.29 -12.93 0.59
C LEU A 177 -0.28 -12.03 -0.51
N TYR A 178 -1.58 -11.69 -0.46
CA TYR A 178 -2.20 -10.75 -1.40
C TYR A 178 -1.85 -9.29 -1.11
N GLU A 179 -1.51 -8.94 0.13
CA GLU A 179 -1.04 -7.60 0.47
C GLU A 179 0.36 -7.29 -0.13
N ILE A 180 1.21 -8.30 -0.39
CA ILE A 180 2.52 -8.10 -1.03
C ILE A 180 2.42 -7.45 -2.42
N PRO A 181 1.71 -8.04 -3.42
CA PRO A 181 1.58 -7.43 -4.74
C PRO A 181 0.79 -6.11 -4.69
N LEU A 182 -0.11 -5.92 -3.71
CA LEU A 182 -0.77 -4.66 -3.43
C LEU A 182 0.25 -3.55 -3.10
N ILE A 183 1.12 -3.77 -2.10
CA ILE A 183 2.12 -2.81 -1.64
C ILE A 183 3.13 -2.51 -2.76
N ILE A 184 3.64 -3.53 -3.44
CA ILE A 184 4.62 -3.35 -4.52
C ILE A 184 3.97 -2.65 -5.73
N GLY A 185 2.73 -2.98 -6.07
CA GLY A 185 1.97 -2.33 -7.14
C GLY A 185 1.72 -0.84 -6.85
N LEU A 186 1.40 -0.50 -5.61
CA LEU A 186 1.29 0.89 -5.15
C LEU A 186 2.62 1.62 -5.28
N PHE A 187 3.72 0.98 -4.87
CA PHE A 187 5.05 1.58 -4.96
C PHE A 187 5.47 1.81 -6.42
N ILE A 188 5.26 0.85 -7.32
CA ILE A 188 5.54 1.01 -8.75
C ILE A 188 4.73 2.16 -9.35
N SER A 189 3.44 2.26 -8.99
CA SER A 189 2.56 3.35 -9.43
C SER A 189 3.05 4.70 -8.92
N SER A 190 3.42 4.77 -7.64
CA SER A 190 3.98 5.98 -7.03
C SER A 190 5.31 6.39 -7.69
N LEU A 191 6.21 5.44 -7.93
CA LEU A 191 7.49 5.65 -8.59
C LEU A 191 7.34 6.10 -10.04
N TYR A 192 6.29 5.65 -10.74
CA TYR A 192 5.93 6.16 -12.05
C TYR A 192 5.64 7.68 -11.99
N PHE A 193 4.80 8.12 -11.06
CA PHE A 193 4.49 9.54 -10.87
C PHE A 193 5.73 10.34 -10.46
N MET A 194 6.55 9.83 -9.52
CA MET A 194 7.79 10.48 -9.10
C MET A 194 8.75 10.73 -10.25
N LYS A 195 8.92 9.74 -11.15
CA LYS A 195 9.80 9.87 -12.32
C LYS A 195 9.31 10.95 -13.28
N LYS A 196 7.98 11.03 -13.49
CA LYS A 196 7.38 12.06 -14.33
C LYS A 196 7.57 13.45 -13.73
N ASP A 197 7.35 13.59 -12.42
CA ASP A 197 7.50 14.86 -11.72
C ASP A 197 8.94 15.35 -11.66
N LYS A 198 9.94 14.46 -11.57
CA LYS A 198 11.35 14.85 -11.66
C LYS A 198 11.79 15.25 -13.06
N SER A 199 11.10 14.77 -14.09
CA SER A 199 11.40 15.10 -15.48
C SER A 199 10.77 16.43 -15.94
N LEU A 200 9.90 17.02 -15.12
CA LEU A 200 9.26 18.32 -15.30
C LEU A 200 10.10 19.44 -14.66
#